data_AF-A0A9E3N9S7-F1
#
_entry.id   AF-A0A9E3N9S7-F1
#
_cell.length_a   1.000
_cell.length_b   1.000
_cell.length_c   1.000
_cell.angle_alpha   90.00
_cell.angle_beta   90.00
_cell.angle_gamma   90.00
#
_symmetry.space_group_name_H-M   'P 1'
#
loop_
_entity.id
_entity.type
_entity.pdbx_description
1 polymer ?
#
loop_
_entity_poly.entity_id
_entity_poly.type
_entity_poly.pdbx_seq_one_letter_code
_entity_poly.pdbx_strand_id
1 'polypeptide(L)' 'VFGPGHNSFTVDERGRDVLVYHGRDYEKITGDPLFDPNRHTRMQYFRYHADGTPDFGVPVANGPLRSRR' A
#
# COMPACT_ATOMS: atom_id res chain seq x y z
N VAL A 1 -9.23 0.11 -3.00
CA VAL A 1 -8.58 0.20 -1.66
C VAL A 1 -8.96 1.53 -1.05
N PHE A 2 -9.47 1.52 0.18
CA PHE A 2 -9.97 2.71 0.85
C PHE A 2 -9.18 2.98 2.13
N GLY A 3 -8.95 4.27 2.41
CA GLY A 3 -8.15 4.73 3.55
C GLY A 3 -6.74 4.13 3.61
N PRO A 4 -5.92 4.20 2.54
CA PRO A 4 -4.54 3.74 2.59
C PRO A 4 -3.71 4.63 3.53
N GLY A 5 -2.92 4.06 4.43
CA GLY A 5 -2.09 4.89 5.30
C GLY A 5 -1.29 4.15 6.36
N HIS A 6 -0.73 4.93 7.29
CA HIS A 6 0.19 4.48 8.34
C HIS A 6 1.26 3.54 7.78
N ASN A 7 1.95 4.05 6.77
CA ASN A 7 2.88 3.25 6.00
C ASN A 7 4.22 3.08 6.72
N SER A 8 4.97 2.10 6.25
CA SER A 8 6.40 1.94 6.47
C SER A 8 7.09 1.64 5.14
N PHE A 9 8.42 1.63 5.16
CA PHE A 9 9.25 1.27 4.02
C PHE A 9 10.13 0.10 4.38
N THR A 10 10.35 -0.79 3.42
CA THR A 10 11.31 -1.88 3.52
C THR A 10 11.91 -2.15 2.14
N VAL A 11 12.85 -3.07 2.07
CA VAL A 11 13.42 -3.57 0.82
C VAL A 11 13.11 -5.07 0.70
N ASP A 12 12.94 -5.55 -0.53
CA ASP A 12 12.86 -6.98 -0.78
C ASP A 12 14.24 -7.64 -0.84
N GLU A 13 14.26 -8.96 -1.02
CA GLU A 13 15.49 -9.77 -1.10
C GLU A 13 16.43 -9.39 -2.26
N ARG A 14 15.95 -8.58 -3.22
CA ARG A 14 16.72 -8.09 -4.37
C ARG A 14 17.06 -6.61 -4.24
N GLY A 15 16.80 -5.99 -3.09
CA GLY A 15 17.08 -4.58 -2.82
C GLY A 15 16.09 -3.60 -3.46
N ARG A 16 14.90 -4.04 -3.87
CA ARG A 16 13.86 -3.14 -4.40
C ARG A 16 13.04 -2.55 -3.28
N ASP A 17 12.80 -1.24 -3.32
CA ASP A 17 11.98 -0.54 -2.33
C ASP A 17 10.51 -0.98 -2.37
N VAL A 18 9.94 -1.21 -1.20
CA VAL A 18 8.57 -1.66 -0.99
C VAL A 18 7.85 -0.69 -0.04
N LEU A 19 6.71 -0.19 -0.49
CA LEU A 19 5.76 0.55 0.34
C LEU A 19 4.85 -0.46 1.05
N VAL A 20 4.84 -0.44 2.38
CA VAL A 20 3.95 -1.27 3.20
C VAL A 20 2.95 -0.34 3.90
N TYR A 21 1.65 -0.64 3.83
CA TYR A 21 0.60 0.24 4.35
C TYR A 21 -0.66 -0.56 4.69
N HIS A 22 -1.58 0.00 5.49
CA HIS A 22 -2.89 -0.62 5.67
C HIS A 22 -3.93 -0.04 4.71
N GLY A 23 -5.00 -0.79 4.41
CA GLY A 23 -6.19 -0.28 3.71
C GLY A 23 -7.36 -1.25 3.77
N ARG A 24 -8.58 -0.73 3.57
CA ARG A 24 -9.83 -1.53 3.51
C ARG A 24 -10.25 -1.82 2.07
N ASP A 25 -11.10 -2.83 1.91
CA ASP A 25 -11.72 -3.18 0.61
C ASP A 25 -13.09 -2.51 0.40
N TYR A 26 -13.56 -1.73 1.38
CA TYR A 26 -14.82 -0.99 1.33
C TYR A 26 -14.68 0.44 1.86
N GLU A 27 -15.53 1.33 1.36
CA GLU A 27 -15.52 2.76 1.69
C GLU A 27 -16.30 3.08 2.96
N LYS A 28 -17.54 2.58 3.04
CA LYS A 28 -18.46 2.90 4.14
C LYS A 28 -18.26 1.96 5.32
N ILE A 29 -17.98 2.54 6.48
CA ILE A 29 -17.84 1.82 7.75
C ILE A 29 -19.16 1.95 8.52
N THR A 30 -19.63 0.85 9.09
CA THR A 30 -20.76 0.85 10.02
C THR A 30 -20.23 0.87 11.45
N GLY A 31 -20.58 1.90 12.24
CA GLY A 31 -20.08 2.09 13.60
C GLY A 31 -18.78 2.90 13.67
N ASP A 32 -18.06 2.78 14.78
CA ASP A 32 -16.81 3.51 15.02
C ASP A 32 -15.62 2.88 14.24
N PRO A 33 -14.95 3.63 13.35
CA PRO A 33 -13.81 3.15 12.57
C PRO A 33 -12.62 2.59 13.38
N LEU A 34 -12.49 2.99 14.66
CA LEU A 34 -11.45 2.48 15.55
C LEU A 34 -11.63 0.99 15.85
N PHE A 35 -12.88 0.54 15.98
CA PHE A 35 -13.23 -0.83 16.33
C PHE A 35 -13.57 -1.70 15.12
N ASP A 36 -13.61 -1.14 13.91
CA ASP A 36 -13.69 -1.89 12.66
C ASP A 36 -12.34 -2.61 12.38
N PRO A 37 -12.30 -3.95 12.41
CA PRO A 37 -11.04 -4.70 12.38
C PRO A 37 -10.50 -4.94 10.96
N ASN A 38 -11.14 -4.45 9.91
CA ASN A 38 -10.86 -4.86 8.53
C ASN A 38 -9.84 -3.98 7.81
N ARG A 39 -8.93 -3.35 8.56
CA ARG A 39 -7.71 -2.77 7.97
C ARG A 39 -6.72 -3.90 7.73
N HIS A 40 -6.42 -4.16 6.46
CA HIS A 40 -5.46 -5.20 6.07
C HIS A 40 -4.15 -4.57 5.63
N THR A 41 -3.03 -5.16 6.06
CA THR A 41 -1.70 -4.80 5.58
C THR A 41 -1.56 -5.17 4.10
N ARG A 42 -0.98 -4.26 3.32
CA ARG A 42 -0.76 -4.33 1.88
C ARG A 42 0.69 -3.94 1.59
N MET A 43 1.19 -4.40 0.46
CA MET A 43 2.52 -4.04 -0.04
C MET A 43 2.50 -3.81 -1.55
N GLN A 44 3.30 -2.85 -2.00
CA GLN A 44 3.53 -2.62 -3.43
C GLN A 44 4.92 -2.05 -3.68
N TYR A 45 5.50 -2.37 -4.84
CA TYR A 45 6.67 -1.65 -5.32
C TYR A 45 6.27 -0.24 -5.76
N PHE A 46 7.16 0.71 -5.54
CA PHE A 46 7.05 2.07 -6.04
C PHE A 46 8.27 2.42 -6.90
N ARG A 47 8.19 3.55 -7.62
CA ARG A 47 9.27 4.02 -8.51
C ARG A 47 9.74 5.39 -8.05
N TYR A 48 10.75 5.92 -8.72
CA TYR A 48 11.16 7.30 -8.55
C TYR A 48 10.92 8.05 -9.87
N HIS A 49 10.47 9.29 -9.77
CA HIS A 49 10.45 10.22 -10.88
C HIS A 49 11.89 10.57 -11.29
N ALA A 50 12.05 11.22 -12.44
CA ALA A 50 13.37 11.60 -12.97
C ALA A 50 14.13 12.57 -12.04
N ASP A 51 13.42 13.31 -11.20
CA ASP A 51 13.98 14.22 -10.20
C ASP A 51 14.39 13.53 -8.88
N GLY A 52 14.21 12.21 -8.79
CA GLY A 52 14.53 11.42 -7.61
C GLY A 52 13.46 11.41 -6.52
N THR A 53 12.30 12.05 -6.72
CA THR A 53 11.17 11.96 -5.79
C THR A 53 10.42 10.63 -5.96
N PRO A 54 9.88 10.02 -4.88
CA PRO A 54 9.19 8.74 -4.98
C PRO A 54 7.79 8.89 -5.61
N ASP A 55 7.50 8.03 -6.58
CA ASP A 55 6.18 7.80 -7.18
C ASP A 55 5.56 6.55 -6.59
N PHE A 56 4.71 6.72 -5.58
CA PHE A 56 3.98 5.61 -4.94
C PHE A 56 2.85 5.04 -5.81
N GLY A 57 2.44 5.75 -6.87
CA GLY A 57 1.30 5.41 -7.70
C GLY A 57 -0.02 5.35 -6.91
N VAL A 58 -0.94 4.50 -7.36
CA VAL A 58 -2.22 4.26 -6.69
C VAL A 58 -2.20 2.94 -5.92
N PRO A 59 -2.92 2.82 -4.79
CA PRO A 59 -3.07 1.56 -4.07
C PRO A 59 -3.62 0.44 -4.96
N VAL A 60 -2.89 -0.67 -5.07
CA VAL A 60 -3.25 -1.78 -5.94
C VAL A 60 -4.30 -2.71 -5.31
N ALA A 61 -5.14 -3.32 -6.15
CA ALA A 61 -6.11 -4.34 -5.74
C ALA A 61 -5.42 -5.60 -5.17
N ASN A 62 -6.17 -6.37 -4.37
CA ASN A 62 -5.72 -7.65 -3.84
C ASN A 62 -5.28 -8.61 -4.98
N GLY A 63 -4.23 -9.36 -4.73
CA GLY A 63 -3.69 -10.34 -5.67
C GLY A 63 -2.18 -10.50 -5.56
N PRO A 64 -1.56 -11.25 -6.48
CA PRO A 64 -0.12 -11.42 -6.52
C PRO A 64 0.62 -10.08 -6.62
N LEU A 65 1.77 -9.98 -5.95
CA LEU A 65 2.62 -8.80 -6.05
C LEU A 65 3.07 -8.62 -7.51
N ARG A 66 2.60 -7.55 -8.15
CA ARG A 66 2.93 -7.28 -9.54
C ARG A 66 4.31 -6.62 -9.61
N SER A 67 5.36 -7.39 -9.91
CA SER A 67 6.60 -6.79 -10.39
C SER A 67 6.40 -6.41 -11.86
N ARG A 68 5.91 -5.18 -12.12
CA ARG A 68 5.99 -4.64 -13.48
C ARG A 68 7.48 -4.44 -13.80
N ARG A 69 7.98 -5.20 -14.79
CA ARG A 69 9.29 -4.96 -15.40
C ARG A 69 9.39 -3.50 -15.86
#